data_AF-A0A9X8CRG0-F1
#
_entry.id   AF-A0A9X8CRG0-F1
#
_cell.length_a   1.000
_cell.length_b   1.000
_cell.length_c   1.000
_cell.angle_alpha   90.00
_cell.angle_beta   90.00
_cell.angle_gamma   90.00
#
_symmetry.space_group_name_H-M   'P 1'
#
loop_
_entity.id
_entity.type
_entity.pdbx_description
1 polymer ?
#
loop_
_entity_poly.entity_id
_entity_poly.type
_entity_poly.pdbx_seq_one_letter_code
_entity_poly.pdbx_strand_id
1 'polypeptide(L)'
;MLRMSIEEIAKKHGVEIEAFCGDVSTCSANTCDVIFCSVDLSDRVRQHAKVPVVAINRLMDKQEVEEKFLKFIDGFERKGE
;
A
#
# COMPACT_ATOMS: atom_id res chain seq x y z
N MET A 1 -3.11 6.73 10.55
CA MET A 1 -4.50 6.47 10.13
C MET A 1 -4.56 5.42 9.02
N LEU A 2 -3.86 5.62 7.90
CA LEU A 2 -3.92 4.69 6.76
C LEU A 2 -3.55 3.24 7.12
N ARG A 3 -2.47 3.07 7.89
CA ARG A 3 -2.02 1.76 8.39
C ARG A 3 -3.16 0.96 9.02
N MET A 4 -3.87 1.55 10.00
CA MET A 4 -4.96 0.89 10.69
C MET A 4 -6.09 0.51 9.73
N SER A 5 -6.44 1.38 8.78
CA SER A 5 -7.47 1.09 7.79
C SER A 5 -7.09 -0.10 6.90
N ILE A 6 -5.84 -0.17 6.43
CA ILE A 6 -5.38 -1.32 5.64
C ILE A 6 -5.35 -2.60 6.51
N GLU A 7 -4.88 -2.53 7.77
CA GLU A 7 -4.91 -3.68 8.69
C GLU A 7 -6.34 -4.18 8.95
N GLU A 8 -7.31 -3.28 9.10
CA GLU A 8 -8.74 -3.64 9.25
C GLU A 8 -9.29 -4.30 7.98
N ILE A 9 -9.01 -3.73 6.80
CA ILE A 9 -9.45 -4.27 5.51
C ILE A 9 -8.84 -5.66 5.30
N ALA A 10 -7.53 -5.80 5.48
CA ALA A 10 -6.85 -7.08 5.30
C ALA A 10 -7.43 -8.17 6.21
N LYS A 11 -7.64 -7.87 7.50
CA LYS A 11 -8.31 -8.81 8.43
C LYS A 11 -9.71 -9.19 7.98
N LYS A 12 -10.51 -8.24 7.48
CA LYS A 12 -11.86 -8.50 6.97
C LYS A 12 -11.86 -9.44 5.76
N HIS A 13 -10.82 -9.36 4.93
CA HIS A 13 -10.63 -10.22 3.77
C HIS A 13 -9.84 -11.51 4.08
N GLY A 14 -9.41 -11.73 5.33
CA GLY A 14 -8.62 -12.89 5.73
C GLY A 14 -7.19 -12.89 5.19
N VAL A 15 -6.65 -11.73 4.82
CA VAL A 15 -5.29 -11.56 4.32
C VAL A 15 -4.37 -11.19 5.48
N GLU A 16 -3.30 -11.95 5.67
CA GLU A 16 -2.22 -11.55 6.59
C GLU A 16 -1.34 -10.51 5.92
N ILE A 17 -1.19 -9.36 6.58
CA ILE A 17 -0.30 -8.29 6.14
C ILE A 17 0.52 -7.75 7.29
N GLU A 18 1.68 -7.21 6.96
CA GLU A 18 2.45 -6.37 7.86
C GLU A 18 2.49 -4.95 7.30
N ALA A 19 1.81 -4.03 7.98
CA ALA A 19 1.76 -2.63 7.55
C ALA A 19 2.75 -1.78 8.37
N PHE A 20 3.68 -1.13 7.68
CA PHE A 20 4.61 -0.17 8.29
C PHE A 20 4.24 1.26 7.91
N CYS A 21 4.38 2.19 8.85
CA CYS A 21 4.16 3.62 8.61
C CYS A 21 5.46 4.37 8.89
N GLY A 22 6.04 4.96 7.86
CA GLY A 22 7.24 5.79 7.96
C GLY A 22 7.27 6.86 6.88
N ASP A 23 8.31 7.68 6.90
CA ASP A 23 8.64 8.65 5.87
C ASP A 23 9.19 7.99 4.58
N VAL A 24 9.26 8.78 3.49
CA VAL A 24 9.70 8.33 2.16
C VAL A 24 11.07 7.64 2.19
N SER A 25 11.98 8.19 2.99
CA SER A 25 13.33 7.64 3.23
C SER A 25 13.27 6.25 3.83
N THR A 26 12.49 6.08 4.91
CA THR A 26 12.38 4.80 5.60
C THR A 26 11.63 3.76 4.75
N CYS A 27 10.56 4.14 4.06
CA CYS A 27 9.81 3.25 3.18
C CYS A 27 10.65 2.73 2.00
N SER A 28 11.60 3.53 1.50
CA SER A 28 12.50 3.10 0.41
C SER A 28 13.65 2.20 0.89
N ALA A 29 14.01 2.32 2.17
CA ALA A 29 15.05 1.49 2.80
C ALA A 29 14.52 0.16 3.32
N ASN A 30 13.25 0.12 3.74
CA ASN A 30 12.61 -1.10 4.21
C ASN A 30 12.25 -2.05 3.07
N THR A 31 12.35 -3.34 3.36
CA THR A 31 11.91 -4.40 2.47
C THR A 31 10.39 -4.51 2.56
N CYS A 32 9.69 -4.27 1.45
CA CYS A 32 8.24 -4.36 1.36
C CYS A 32 7.82 -4.73 -0.07
N ASP A 33 6.67 -5.37 -0.24
CA ASP A 33 6.16 -5.76 -1.57
C ASP A 33 5.46 -4.61 -2.28
N VAL A 34 4.91 -3.66 -1.52
CA VAL A 34 4.13 -2.54 -2.02
C VAL A 34 4.18 -1.36 -1.06
N ILE A 35 4.14 -0.15 -1.62
CA ILE A 35 4.06 1.09 -0.84
C ILE A 35 2.75 1.81 -1.17
N PHE A 36 1.94 2.06 -0.15
CA PHE A 36 0.75 2.90 -0.24
C PHE A 36 1.06 4.31 0.25
N CYS A 37 0.83 5.32 -0.57
CA CYS A 37 1.04 6.72 -0.18
C CYS A 37 0.03 7.65 -0.86
N SER A 38 -0.02 8.92 -0.45
CA SER A 38 -0.83 9.91 -1.15
C SER A 38 -0.31 10.17 -2.57
N VAL A 39 -1.21 10.57 -3.47
CA VAL A 39 -0.87 10.97 -4.84
C VAL A 39 0.24 12.01 -4.89
N ASP A 40 0.20 13.03 -4.02
CA ASP A 40 1.21 14.10 -3.95
C ASP A 40 2.63 13.59 -3.65
N LEU A 41 2.75 12.51 -2.86
CA LEU A 41 4.03 11.91 -2.49
C LEU A 41 4.41 10.75 -3.41
N SER A 42 3.45 10.21 -4.17
CA SER A 42 3.65 8.99 -4.96
C SER A 42 4.72 9.13 -6.03
N ASP A 43 4.79 10.27 -6.72
CA ASP A 43 5.83 10.53 -7.70
C ASP A 43 7.23 10.51 -7.07
N ARG A 44 7.41 11.14 -5.90
CA ARG A 44 8.69 11.12 -5.18
C ARG A 44 9.06 9.72 -4.72
N VAL A 45 8.11 8.99 -4.14
CA VAL A 45 8.34 7.63 -3.67
C VAL A 45 8.72 6.72 -4.85
N ARG A 46 8.06 6.85 -6.00
CA ARG A 46 8.36 6.07 -7.21
C ARG A 46 9.77 6.27 -7.74
N GLN A 47 10.39 7.43 -7.51
CA GLN A 47 11.77 7.65 -7.93
C GLN A 47 12.80 6.84 -7.12
N HIS A 48 12.46 6.50 -5.87
CA HIS A 48 13.37 5.79 -4.96
C HIS A 48 12.94 4.35 -4.69
N ALA A 49 11.65 4.05 -4.80
CA ALA A 49 11.09 2.74 -4.55
C ALA A 49 11.36 1.78 -5.71
N LYS A 50 11.83 0.58 -5.37
CA LYS A 50 12.00 -0.54 -6.32
C LYS A 50 10.73 -1.38 -6.48
N VAL A 51 9.74 -1.11 -5.64
CA VAL A 51 8.50 -1.87 -5.48
C VAL A 51 7.33 -1.04 -6.00
N PRO A 52 6.21 -1.67 -6.38
CA PRO A 52 5.03 -0.96 -6.84
C PRO A 52 4.54 0.07 -5.80
N VAL A 53 4.28 1.29 -6.27
CA VAL A 53 3.76 2.38 -5.44
C VAL A 53 2.32 2.67 -5.83
N VAL A 54 1.42 2.40 -4.89
CA VAL A 54 -0.02 2.63 -5.02
C VAL A 54 -0.36 4.00 -4.43
N ALA A 55 -0.72 4.91 -5.34
CA ALA A 55 -1.14 6.25 -5.00
C ALA A 55 -2.63 6.25 -4.60
N ILE A 56 -2.92 6.76 -3.40
CA ILE A 56 -4.25 6.95 -2.85
C ILE A 56 -4.56 8.45 -2.88
N ASN A 57 -5.68 8.83 -3.48
CA ASN A 57 -6.09 10.22 -3.56
C ASN A 57 -6.69 10.68 -2.22
N ARG A 58 -7.65 9.93 -1.66
CA ARG A 58 -8.24 10.21 -0.35
C ARG A 58 -7.90 9.13 0.67
N LEU A 59 -6.90 9.43 1.51
CA LEU A 59 -6.49 8.54 2.62
C LEU A 59 -7.61 8.28 3.66
N MET A 60 -8.61 9.15 3.71
CA MET A 60 -9.80 9.02 4.58
C MET A 60 -10.91 8.18 3.95
N ASP A 61 -10.83 7.92 2.63
CA ASP A 61 -11.84 7.15 1.92
C ASP A 61 -11.52 5.66 2.00
N LYS A 62 -12.19 4.97 2.92
CA LYS A 62 -11.98 3.53 3.13
C LYS A 62 -12.32 2.71 1.89
N GLN A 63 -13.29 3.14 1.06
CA GLN A 63 -13.65 2.42 -0.16
C GLN A 63 -12.52 2.53 -1.19
N GLU A 64 -11.98 3.72 -1.41
CA GLU A 64 -10.85 3.90 -2.34
C GLU A 64 -9.64 3.07 -1.91
N VAL A 65 -9.32 3.09 -0.61
CA VAL A 65 -8.21 2.30 -0.05
C VAL A 65 -8.45 0.80 -0.20
N GLU A 66 -9.66 0.32 0.09
CA GLU A 66 -10.05 -1.10 -0.03
C GLU A 66 -9.97 -1.57 -1.49
N GLU A 67 -10.53 -0.82 -2.44
CA GLU A 67 -10.46 -1.16 -3.87
C GLU A 67 -9.02 -1.23 -4.38
N LYS A 68 -8.18 -0.26 -4.02
CA LYS A 68 -6.77 -0.22 -4.43
C LYS A 68 -5.97 -1.35 -3.81
N PHE A 69 -6.22 -1.66 -2.54
CA PHE A 69 -5.60 -2.77 -1.84
C PHE A 69 -5.98 -4.11 -2.48
N LEU A 70 -7.28 -4.38 -2.67
CA LEU A 70 -7.76 -5.61 -3.29
C LEU A 70 -7.23 -5.78 -4.72
N LYS A 71 -7.20 -4.68 -5.50
CA LYS A 71 -6.63 -4.70 -6.85
C LYS A 71 -5.14 -5.02 -6.85
N PHE A 72 -4.41 -4.59 -5.83
CA PHE A 72 -3.01 -4.97 -5.67
C PHE A 72 -2.88 -6.45 -5.30
N ILE A 73 -3.65 -6.95 -4.33
CA ILE A 73 -3.61 -8.35 -3.90
C ILE A 73 -3.97 -9.30 -5.04
N ASP A 74 -5.05 -9.04 -5.80
CA ASP A 74 -5.42 -9.86 -6.98
C ASP A 74 -4.28 -9.94 -8.01
N GLY A 75 -3.60 -8.80 -8.24
CA GLY A 75 -2.45 -8.73 -9.14
C GLY A 75 -1.19 -9.40 -8.57
N PHE A 76 -1.05 -9.46 -7.24
CA PHE A 76 0.06 -10.09 -6.55
C PHE A 76 -0.07 -11.62 -6.58
N GLU A 77 -1.26 -12.16 -6.29
CA GLU A 77 -1.53 -13.60 -6.36
C GLU A 77 -1.24 -14.17 -7.77
N ARG A 78 -1.62 -13.43 -8.82
CA ARG A 78 -1.35 -13.82 -10.22
C ARG A 78 0.11 -13.83 -10.64
N LYS A 79 1.00 -13.15 -9.90
CA LYS A 79 2.44 -13.11 -10.18
C LYS A 79 3.22 -14.15 -9.38
N GLY A 80 2.58 -14.82 -8.42
CA GLY A 80 3.18 -15.86 -7.59
C GLY A 80 3.15 -17.27 -8.21
N GLU A 81 2.58 -17.45 -9.41
CA GLU A 81 2.54 -18.71 -10.17
C GLU A 81 3.65 -18.81 -11.22
#